data_AF-F2PNK5-F1
#
_entry.id   AF-F2PNK5-F1
#
_cell.length_a   1.000
_cell.length_b   1.000
_cell.length_c   1.000
_cell.angle_alpha   90.00
_cell.angle_beta   90.00
_cell.angle_gamma   90.00
#
_symmetry.space_group_name_H-M   'P 1'
#
loop_
_entity.id
_entity.type
_entity.pdbx_description
1 polymer ?
#
loop_
_entity_poly.entity_id
_entity_poly.type
_entity_poly.pdbx_seq_one_letter_code
_entity_poly.pdbx_strand_id
1 'polypeptide(L)'
;MNDTDFLPATVSGVTSTPGALGLSVDTPESRFELLAAELLTQIFDYLDSDDISNARLTCRVFANVCIRYLPRKCAVSCTKTSLERIEYIASHPLISQRIQSLTVDCSQFWTLVHGRPNQSWDYIPAVGPVEFPWCEAYKRIWEEQRQIKQTGKDNDIISRAIPHFKNLKSVRLCMGRFSEDGHLHRETYNSALEHFSFSYDSPVSCSILQYLMVMGPLRDAGIKVESLELLDVSYGIFYPISQIIGGMEANFEHLTNLSIRVQVHPDKVMSSAEGKPEIGRVLSYGVLAGYLEAATRLRSLSLSSKDDHGGRMMVSDNAFSPNITWEHLHTLTLDNVWIAEHILVGLATRHYRTLKNLTLHNIILCGSWFTAFPTIREASSLERAVVYGWIGNPVGEYVRREHWRLGVYPDREFDTPWGDDAREHRLGLRVASFLCKDPGVIALPLDYSNMTRHF
;
A
#
# COMPACT_ATOMS: atom_id res chain seq x y z
N MET A 1 -62.15 1.94 20.14
CA MET A 1 -63.56 2.02 19.70
C MET A 1 -63.53 2.01 18.17
N ASN A 2 -63.78 0.82 17.64
CA ASN A 2 -63.99 0.35 16.26
C ASN A 2 -62.87 0.68 15.24
N ASP A 3 -62.03 -0.27 14.81
CA ASP A 3 -62.31 -1.51 14.02
C ASP A 3 -63.03 -1.16 12.70
N THR A 4 -62.61 -1.60 11.52
CA THR A 4 -62.29 -3.00 11.12
C THR A 4 -61.56 -3.04 9.77
N ASP A 5 -60.79 -4.12 9.61
CA ASP A 5 -60.14 -4.69 8.43
C ASP A 5 -61.09 -5.04 7.26
N PHE A 6 -60.50 -5.40 6.09
CA PHE A 6 -60.53 -6.76 5.50
C PHE A 6 -60.23 -6.76 3.98
N LEU A 7 -59.11 -7.39 3.60
CA LEU A 7 -59.01 -8.30 2.44
C LEU A 7 -59.69 -9.66 2.85
N PRO A 8 -60.09 -10.63 1.99
CA PRO A 8 -59.39 -11.06 0.76
C PRO A 8 -60.22 -11.73 -0.39
N ALA A 9 -59.47 -12.07 -1.45
CA ALA A 9 -59.56 -13.10 -2.51
C ALA A 9 -60.79 -14.03 -2.71
N THR A 10 -61.12 -14.28 -4.01
CA THR A 10 -61.16 -15.56 -4.79
C THR A 10 -62.32 -15.58 -5.81
N VAL A 11 -62.08 -15.63 -7.13
CA VAL A 11 -61.85 -16.77 -8.07
C VAL A 11 -63.12 -17.45 -8.61
N SER A 12 -63.13 -17.63 -9.94
CA SER A 12 -63.97 -18.48 -10.83
C SER A 12 -65.14 -17.77 -11.50
N GLY A 13 -65.32 -17.80 -12.83
CA GLY A 13 -64.60 -18.49 -13.90
C GLY A 13 -65.53 -18.64 -15.11
N VAL A 14 -65.01 -18.69 -16.34
CA VAL A 14 -65.67 -19.32 -17.51
C VAL A 14 -64.60 -19.80 -18.50
N THR A 15 -64.56 -21.12 -18.67
CA THR A 15 -64.03 -21.99 -19.76
C THR A 15 -64.49 -21.55 -21.17
N SER A 16 -63.94 -21.87 -22.33
CA SER A 16 -62.84 -22.70 -22.86
C SER A 16 -62.93 -22.55 -24.40
N THR A 17 -61.82 -22.50 -25.14
CA THR A 17 -61.48 -23.42 -26.26
C THR A 17 -60.31 -22.90 -27.13
N PRO A 18 -59.57 -23.81 -27.80
CA PRO A 18 -58.19 -23.59 -28.24
C PRO A 18 -58.09 -23.24 -29.73
N GLY A 19 -57.34 -22.18 -30.04
CA GLY A 19 -56.90 -21.85 -31.39
C GLY A 19 -55.38 -22.02 -31.48
N ALA A 20 -54.97 -23.12 -32.11
CA ALA A 20 -53.60 -23.40 -32.48
C ALA A 20 -53.09 -22.40 -33.53
N LEU A 21 -51.76 -22.27 -33.58
CA LEU A 21 -50.96 -21.58 -34.61
C LEU A 21 -50.94 -20.04 -34.53
N GLY A 22 -50.53 -19.53 -33.38
CA GLY A 22 -49.87 -18.23 -33.28
C GLY A 22 -48.38 -18.47 -33.08
N LEU A 23 -47.58 -18.13 -34.09
CA LEU A 23 -46.13 -18.22 -34.14
C LEU A 23 -45.48 -17.85 -32.80
N SER A 24 -44.51 -18.68 -32.40
CA SER A 24 -43.45 -18.29 -31.47
C SER A 24 -43.04 -16.86 -31.82
N VAL A 25 -43.27 -15.92 -30.90
CA VAL A 25 -42.60 -14.63 -30.97
C VAL A 25 -41.15 -14.97 -30.68
N ASP A 26 -40.41 -15.28 -31.74
CA ASP A 26 -38.96 -15.38 -31.71
C ASP A 26 -38.49 -14.02 -31.21
N THR A 27 -38.20 -13.95 -29.90
CA THR A 27 -37.27 -12.96 -29.42
C THR A 27 -36.05 -13.08 -30.33
N PRO A 28 -35.61 -12.01 -31.00
CA PRO A 28 -34.47 -12.10 -31.89
C PRO A 28 -33.26 -12.40 -31.02
N GLU A 29 -32.98 -13.69 -30.82
CA GLU A 29 -31.71 -14.19 -30.30
C GLU A 29 -30.65 -13.49 -31.15
N SER A 30 -29.76 -12.76 -30.47
CA SER A 30 -28.81 -11.93 -31.21
C SER A 30 -28.01 -12.86 -32.12
N ARG A 31 -27.86 -12.55 -33.41
CA ARG A 31 -27.14 -13.41 -34.39
C ARG A 31 -25.72 -13.82 -33.92
N PHE A 32 -25.19 -13.13 -32.91
CA PHE A 32 -23.93 -13.38 -32.24
C PHE A 32 -23.97 -14.53 -31.20
N GLU A 33 -25.14 -14.97 -30.75
CA GLU A 33 -25.30 -16.17 -29.90
C GLU A 33 -24.95 -17.47 -30.65
N LEU A 34 -24.98 -17.43 -31.98
CA LEU A 34 -24.57 -18.54 -32.86
C LEU A 34 -23.06 -18.61 -33.09
N LEU A 35 -22.30 -17.57 -32.70
CA LEU A 35 -20.84 -17.56 -32.82
C LEU A 35 -20.22 -18.37 -31.67
N ALA A 36 -19.35 -19.32 -32.01
CA ALA A 36 -18.62 -20.12 -31.03
C ALA A 36 -17.79 -19.21 -30.10
N ALA A 37 -17.78 -19.52 -28.80
CA ALA A 37 -17.09 -18.71 -27.80
C ALA A 37 -15.57 -18.61 -28.07
N GLU A 38 -14.97 -19.62 -28.69
CA GLU A 38 -13.56 -19.57 -29.11
C GLU A 38 -13.31 -18.51 -30.19
N LEU A 39 -14.22 -18.37 -31.16
CA LEU A 39 -14.09 -17.38 -32.23
C LEU A 39 -14.24 -15.96 -31.69
N LEU A 40 -15.19 -15.73 -30.78
CA LEU A 40 -15.32 -14.43 -30.11
C LEU A 40 -14.07 -14.08 -29.30
N THR A 41 -13.47 -15.06 -28.63
CA THR A 41 -12.20 -14.87 -27.91
C THR A 41 -11.09 -14.47 -28.90
N GLN A 42 -10.94 -15.18 -30.01
CA GLN A 42 -9.94 -14.82 -31.04
C GLN A 42 -10.18 -13.43 -31.62
N ILE A 43 -11.43 -13.02 -31.83
CA ILE A 43 -11.76 -11.67 -32.32
C ILE A 43 -11.34 -10.61 -31.28
N PHE A 44 -11.67 -10.81 -30.01
CA PHE A 44 -11.32 -9.85 -28.96
C PHE A 44 -9.84 -9.80 -28.64
N ASP A 45 -9.07 -10.85 -28.95
CA ASP A 45 -7.60 -10.81 -28.87
C ASP A 45 -6.96 -9.80 -29.85
N TYR A 46 -7.69 -9.39 -30.90
CA TYR A 46 -7.23 -8.36 -31.85
C TYR A 46 -7.70 -6.95 -31.51
N LEU A 47 -8.54 -6.76 -30.48
CA LEU A 47 -9.06 -5.45 -30.09
C LEU A 47 -8.19 -4.82 -28.99
N ASP A 48 -8.07 -3.51 -29.01
CA ASP A 48 -7.46 -2.77 -27.90
C ASP A 48 -8.45 -2.62 -26.73
N SER A 49 -7.98 -2.02 -25.62
CA SER A 49 -8.80 -1.86 -24.41
C SER A 49 -10.05 -1.00 -24.63
N ASP A 50 -9.99 -0.04 -25.54
CA ASP A 50 -11.07 0.92 -25.80
C ASP A 50 -12.14 0.24 -26.65
N ASP A 51 -11.73 -0.50 -27.68
CA ASP A 51 -12.60 -1.33 -28.51
C ASP A 51 -13.25 -2.45 -27.69
N ILE A 52 -12.52 -3.12 -26.80
CA ILE A 52 -13.10 -4.12 -25.88
C ILE A 52 -14.16 -3.48 -24.98
N SER A 53 -13.90 -2.26 -24.50
CA SER A 53 -14.84 -1.52 -23.64
C SER A 53 -16.11 -1.16 -24.39
N ASN A 54 -16.00 -0.76 -25.66
CA ASN A 54 -17.15 -0.48 -26.53
C ASN A 54 -17.90 -1.76 -26.92
N ALA A 55 -17.16 -2.82 -27.29
CA ALA A 55 -17.72 -4.10 -27.68
C ALA A 55 -18.53 -4.74 -26.56
N ARG A 56 -18.13 -4.60 -25.29
CA ARG A 56 -18.91 -5.13 -24.16
C ARG A 56 -20.31 -4.52 -24.07
N LEU A 57 -20.52 -3.31 -24.59
CA LEU A 57 -21.78 -2.58 -24.49
C LEU A 57 -22.79 -3.01 -25.56
N THR A 58 -22.39 -3.81 -26.55
CA THR A 58 -23.25 -4.15 -27.69
C THR A 58 -24.28 -5.22 -27.34
N CYS A 59 -23.87 -6.30 -26.65
CA CYS A 59 -24.76 -7.39 -26.24
C CYS A 59 -24.21 -8.18 -25.05
N ARG A 60 -25.07 -8.98 -24.42
CA ARG A 60 -24.72 -9.80 -23.24
C ARG A 60 -23.63 -10.83 -23.51
N VAL A 61 -23.61 -11.42 -24.72
CA VAL A 61 -22.59 -12.40 -25.11
C VAL A 61 -21.22 -11.73 -25.16
N PHE A 62 -21.13 -10.56 -25.79
CA PHE A 62 -19.87 -9.80 -25.87
C PHE A 62 -19.45 -9.35 -24.48
N ALA A 63 -20.36 -8.85 -23.65
CA ALA A 63 -20.08 -8.52 -22.26
C ALA A 63 -19.44 -9.71 -21.50
N ASN A 64 -19.99 -10.91 -21.64
CA ASN A 64 -19.49 -12.13 -21.00
C ASN A 64 -18.10 -12.55 -21.49
N VAL A 65 -17.82 -12.42 -22.79
CA VAL A 65 -16.50 -12.76 -23.35
C VAL A 65 -15.47 -11.69 -23.00
N CYS A 66 -15.83 -10.40 -23.14
CA CYS A 66 -14.99 -9.24 -22.82
C CYS A 66 -14.57 -9.21 -21.34
N ILE A 67 -15.34 -9.81 -20.44
CA ILE A 67 -14.96 -9.95 -19.02
C ILE A 67 -13.57 -10.57 -18.83
N ARG A 68 -13.12 -11.43 -19.76
CA ARG A 68 -11.78 -12.03 -19.68
C ARG A 68 -10.64 -11.00 -19.78
N TYR A 69 -10.90 -9.92 -20.51
CA TYR A 69 -9.97 -8.84 -20.81
C TYR A 69 -10.08 -7.68 -19.82
N LEU A 70 -11.11 -7.68 -18.96
CA LEU A 70 -11.22 -6.66 -17.93
C LEU A 70 -10.04 -6.73 -16.94
N PRO A 71 -9.58 -5.58 -16.43
CA PRO A 71 -8.50 -5.54 -15.45
C PRO A 71 -8.80 -6.43 -14.23
N ARG A 72 -7.80 -7.22 -13.83
CA ARG A 72 -7.83 -8.00 -12.58
C ARG A 72 -7.47 -7.17 -11.35
N LYS A 73 -7.26 -5.87 -11.55
CA LYS A 73 -6.89 -4.90 -10.52
C LYS A 73 -8.08 -3.99 -10.27
N CYS A 74 -8.42 -3.82 -9.00
CA CYS A 74 -9.40 -2.84 -8.54
C CYS A 74 -8.66 -1.81 -7.71
N ALA A 75 -8.79 -0.54 -8.07
CA ALA A 75 -8.32 0.59 -7.27
C ALA A 75 -9.55 1.33 -6.74
N VAL A 76 -9.51 1.73 -5.47
CA VAL A 76 -10.57 2.50 -4.82
C VAL A 76 -9.91 3.58 -3.99
N SER A 77 -10.38 4.81 -4.12
CA SER A 77 -10.09 5.89 -3.20
C SER A 77 -11.30 6.14 -2.28
N CYS A 78 -11.12 6.88 -1.20
CA CYS A 78 -12.22 7.37 -0.36
C CYS A 78 -13.02 8.52 -1.03
N THR A 79 -13.23 8.49 -2.35
CA THR A 79 -14.13 9.43 -3.07
C THR A 79 -15.45 8.75 -3.40
N LYS A 80 -16.54 9.51 -3.53
CA LYS A 80 -17.86 8.94 -3.79
C LYS A 80 -17.88 8.09 -5.06
N THR A 81 -17.33 8.62 -6.15
CA THR A 81 -17.31 7.93 -7.45
C THR A 81 -16.51 6.62 -7.41
N SER A 82 -15.38 6.59 -6.69
CA SER A 82 -14.61 5.37 -6.49
C SER A 82 -15.35 4.34 -5.63
N LEU A 83 -16.03 4.80 -4.57
CA LEU A 83 -16.82 3.93 -3.70
C LEU A 83 -18.04 3.32 -4.42
N GLU A 84 -18.75 4.10 -5.23
CA GLU A 84 -19.85 3.60 -6.07
C GLU A 84 -19.34 2.57 -7.09
N ARG A 85 -18.15 2.81 -7.66
CA ARG A 85 -17.51 1.89 -8.60
C ARG A 85 -17.14 0.56 -7.95
N ILE A 86 -16.53 0.55 -6.76
CA ILE A 86 -16.18 -0.72 -6.09
C ILE A 86 -17.43 -1.49 -5.66
N GLU A 87 -18.51 -0.81 -5.26
CA GLU A 87 -19.79 -1.45 -4.95
C GLU A 87 -20.41 -2.11 -6.19
N TYR A 88 -20.35 -1.44 -7.34
CA TYR A 88 -20.76 -2.03 -8.62
C TYR A 88 -19.89 -3.25 -9.01
N ILE A 89 -18.56 -3.14 -8.87
CA ILE A 89 -17.64 -4.23 -9.19
C ILE A 89 -17.89 -5.45 -8.27
N ALA A 90 -18.10 -5.22 -6.98
CA ALA A 90 -18.34 -6.26 -5.99
C ALA A 90 -19.69 -6.97 -6.19
N SER A 91 -20.73 -6.22 -6.56
CA SER A 91 -22.06 -6.78 -6.84
C SER A 91 -22.14 -7.52 -8.18
N HIS A 92 -21.23 -7.25 -9.11
CA HIS A 92 -21.24 -7.92 -10.41
C HIS A 92 -20.77 -9.39 -10.30
N PRO A 93 -21.57 -10.39 -10.73
CA PRO A 93 -21.30 -11.81 -10.47
C PRO A 93 -20.03 -12.35 -11.14
N LEU A 94 -19.68 -11.82 -12.32
CA LEU A 94 -18.49 -12.26 -13.07
C LEU A 94 -17.23 -11.41 -12.84
N ILE A 95 -17.37 -10.10 -12.59
CA ILE A 95 -16.21 -9.19 -12.44
C ILE A 95 -15.58 -9.38 -11.07
N SER A 96 -16.38 -9.42 -10.00
CA SER A 96 -15.89 -9.62 -8.62
C SER A 96 -14.99 -10.86 -8.48
N GLN A 97 -15.37 -11.96 -9.14
CA GLN A 97 -14.61 -13.21 -9.15
C GLN A 97 -13.25 -13.11 -9.85
N ARG A 98 -12.99 -12.08 -10.66
CA ARG A 98 -11.73 -11.92 -11.40
C ARG A 98 -10.75 -10.97 -10.72
N ILE A 99 -11.19 -10.24 -9.71
CA ILE A 99 -10.32 -9.31 -8.98
C ILE A 99 -9.26 -10.11 -8.22
N GLN A 100 -8.00 -9.88 -8.55
CA GLN A 100 -6.82 -10.51 -7.95
C GLN A 100 -5.97 -9.51 -7.16
N SER A 101 -6.13 -8.21 -7.43
CA SER A 101 -5.40 -7.14 -6.76
C SER A 101 -6.35 -6.02 -6.34
N LEU A 102 -6.26 -5.58 -5.09
CA LEU A 102 -6.99 -4.44 -4.56
C LEU A 102 -6.00 -3.38 -4.09
N THR A 103 -6.14 -2.15 -4.58
CA THR A 103 -5.43 -0.98 -4.07
C THR A 103 -6.44 -0.04 -3.42
N VAL A 104 -6.24 0.26 -2.15
CA VAL A 104 -7.04 1.20 -1.38
C VAL A 104 -6.20 2.45 -1.14
N ASP A 105 -6.56 3.52 -1.84
CA ASP A 105 -5.96 4.82 -1.65
C ASP A 105 -6.71 5.59 -0.56
N CYS A 106 -6.03 5.73 0.56
CA CYS A 106 -6.52 6.38 1.77
C CYS A 106 -6.34 7.91 1.73
N SER A 107 -5.84 8.45 0.60
CA SER A 107 -5.55 9.87 0.42
C SER A 107 -6.74 10.75 0.74
N GLN A 108 -6.44 11.86 1.40
CA GLN A 108 -7.42 12.82 1.86
C GLN A 108 -7.13 14.21 1.26
N PHE A 109 -8.18 14.97 0.96
CA PHE A 109 -8.13 16.38 0.61
C PHE A 109 -8.01 17.22 1.90
N TRP A 110 -7.36 18.39 1.81
CA TRP A 110 -6.97 19.22 2.96
C TRP A 110 -7.58 20.60 2.91
N THR A 111 -7.89 21.15 4.10
CA THR A 111 -8.20 22.56 4.25
C THR A 111 -6.95 23.42 4.20
N LEU A 112 -6.95 24.39 3.29
CA LEU A 112 -5.90 25.39 3.10
C LEU A 112 -5.87 26.39 4.27
N VAL A 113 -5.13 26.15 5.36
CA VAL A 113 -4.80 27.26 6.28
C VAL A 113 -3.36 27.15 6.74
N HIS A 114 -2.61 28.25 6.66
CA HIS A 114 -1.28 28.36 7.23
C HIS A 114 -1.29 27.94 8.71
N GLY A 115 -0.69 26.78 8.99
CA GLY A 115 -0.28 26.35 10.33
C GLY A 115 -1.32 25.60 11.17
N ARG A 116 -2.46 25.14 10.62
CA ARG A 116 -3.37 24.20 11.30
C ARG A 116 -4.07 23.24 10.32
N PRO A 117 -3.81 21.92 10.38
CA PRO A 117 -4.56 20.93 9.62
C PRO A 117 -6.00 20.80 10.16
N ASN A 118 -6.94 20.39 9.29
CA ASN A 118 -8.35 20.09 9.64
C ASN A 118 -9.21 21.29 10.13
N GLN A 119 -8.88 22.54 9.77
CA GLN A 119 -9.80 23.67 10.02
C GLN A 119 -10.99 23.64 9.05
N SER A 120 -12.11 24.27 9.41
CA SER A 120 -13.22 24.40 8.45
C SER A 120 -12.80 25.30 7.28
N TRP A 121 -13.29 25.01 6.06
CA TRP A 121 -13.08 25.86 4.88
C TRP A 121 -13.56 27.31 5.09
N ASP A 122 -14.42 27.52 6.09
CA ASP A 122 -14.93 28.83 6.54
C ASP A 122 -13.83 29.81 7.02
N TYR A 123 -12.62 29.32 7.29
CA TYR A 123 -11.48 30.13 7.76
C TYR A 123 -10.56 30.62 6.64
N ILE A 124 -10.81 30.23 5.39
CA ILE A 124 -10.00 30.63 4.25
C ILE A 124 -10.55 31.96 3.75
N PRO A 125 -9.82 33.08 3.83
CA PRO A 125 -10.25 34.31 3.17
C PRO A 125 -10.47 33.98 1.69
N ALA A 126 -11.67 34.30 1.18
CA ALA A 126 -12.13 33.93 -0.15
C ALA A 126 -11.04 34.16 -1.18
N VAL A 127 -10.34 33.09 -1.55
CA VAL A 127 -9.28 33.16 -2.54
C VAL A 127 -9.99 33.44 -3.86
N GLY A 128 -9.61 34.51 -4.55
CA GLY A 128 -10.32 34.96 -5.74
C GLY A 128 -10.39 33.83 -6.77
N PRO A 129 -11.59 33.46 -7.29
CA PRO A 129 -11.74 32.36 -8.25
C PRO A 129 -10.97 32.57 -9.56
N VAL A 130 -10.55 33.81 -9.85
CA VAL A 130 -9.68 34.18 -10.98
C VAL A 130 -8.24 33.70 -10.77
N GLU A 131 -7.76 33.70 -9.53
CA GLU A 131 -6.39 33.31 -9.19
C GLU A 131 -6.24 31.79 -9.01
N PHE A 132 -7.32 31.11 -8.62
CA PHE A 132 -7.33 29.66 -8.38
C PHE A 132 -8.62 28.98 -8.91
N PRO A 133 -8.72 28.73 -10.22
CA PRO A 133 -9.92 28.14 -10.84
C PRO A 133 -10.26 26.72 -10.35
N TRP A 134 -9.30 26.01 -9.75
CA TRP A 134 -9.48 24.68 -9.16
C TRP A 134 -10.10 24.69 -7.76
N CYS A 135 -10.18 25.85 -7.10
CA CYS A 135 -10.56 25.96 -5.68
C CYS A 135 -11.98 25.43 -5.39
N GLU A 136 -12.97 25.79 -6.22
CA GLU A 136 -14.36 25.33 -6.04
C GLU A 136 -14.49 23.82 -6.26
N ALA A 137 -13.82 23.27 -7.28
CA ALA A 137 -13.80 21.84 -7.53
C ALA A 137 -13.14 21.08 -6.36
N TYR A 138 -12.02 21.60 -5.84
CA TYR A 138 -11.31 21.05 -4.69
C TYR A 138 -12.20 21.07 -3.45
N LYS A 139 -12.82 22.22 -3.14
CA LYS A 139 -13.70 22.40 -1.98
C LYS A 139 -14.86 21.40 -2.00
N ARG A 140 -15.53 21.24 -3.14
CA ARG A 140 -16.62 20.27 -3.30
C ARG A 140 -16.17 18.83 -3.01
N ILE A 141 -15.04 18.42 -3.59
CA ILE A 141 -14.49 17.07 -3.38
C ILE A 141 -14.08 16.87 -1.92
N TRP A 142 -13.48 17.89 -1.30
CA TRP A 142 -13.11 17.87 0.11
C TRP A 142 -14.33 17.72 1.03
N GLU A 143 -15.39 18.49 0.81
CA GLU A 143 -16.65 18.40 1.57
C GLU A 143 -17.28 17.01 1.45
N GLU A 144 -17.31 16.46 0.23
CA GLU A 144 -17.82 15.12 -0.05
C GLU A 144 -17.02 14.04 0.70
N GLN A 145 -15.69 14.09 0.63
CA GLN A 145 -14.84 13.15 1.33
C GLN A 145 -14.97 13.27 2.86
N ARG A 146 -15.09 14.50 3.37
CA ARG A 146 -15.35 14.76 4.79
C ARG A 146 -16.66 14.11 5.24
N GLN A 147 -17.73 14.26 4.44
CA GLN A 147 -19.01 13.63 4.72
C GLN A 147 -18.91 12.09 4.70
N ILE A 148 -18.23 11.51 3.71
CA ILE A 148 -17.98 10.06 3.63
C ILE A 148 -17.28 9.56 4.90
N LYS A 149 -16.20 10.23 5.33
CA LYS A 149 -15.44 9.88 6.53
C LYS A 149 -16.27 10.02 7.81
N GLN A 150 -17.06 11.08 7.92
CA GLN A 150 -17.94 11.32 9.09
C GLN A 150 -19.07 10.29 9.19
N THR A 151 -19.58 9.83 8.04
CA THR A 151 -20.65 8.82 8.00
C THR A 151 -20.12 7.39 8.08
N GLY A 152 -18.81 7.18 7.93
CA GLY A 152 -18.20 5.84 7.86
C GLY A 152 -18.55 5.06 6.59
N LYS A 153 -19.07 5.76 5.57
CA LYS A 153 -19.58 5.13 4.34
C LYS A 153 -18.50 4.40 3.55
N ASP A 154 -17.27 4.91 3.59
CA ASP A 154 -16.10 4.23 3.01
C ASP A 154 -15.87 2.86 3.65
N ASN A 155 -15.83 2.83 4.99
CA ASN A 155 -15.67 1.60 5.74
C ASN A 155 -16.79 0.59 5.44
N ASP A 156 -18.04 1.04 5.41
CA ASP A 156 -19.20 0.18 5.15
C ASP A 156 -19.19 -0.40 3.72
N ILE A 157 -18.80 0.39 2.72
CA ILE A 157 -18.75 -0.07 1.33
C ILE A 157 -17.58 -1.03 1.14
N ILE A 158 -16.38 -0.68 1.60
CA ILE A 158 -15.18 -1.51 1.43
C ILE A 158 -15.32 -2.83 2.18
N SER A 159 -15.85 -2.80 3.41
CA SER A 159 -16.09 -4.01 4.20
C SER A 159 -17.09 -4.96 3.57
N ARG A 160 -18.13 -4.42 2.90
CA ARG A 160 -19.08 -5.25 2.14
C ARG A 160 -18.50 -5.75 0.82
N ALA A 161 -17.61 -5.00 0.17
CA ALA A 161 -17.06 -5.35 -1.12
C ALA A 161 -16.02 -6.49 -1.05
N ILE A 162 -15.09 -6.45 -0.09
CA ILE A 162 -13.96 -7.39 0.01
C ILE A 162 -14.37 -8.87 -0.03
N PRO A 163 -15.41 -9.33 0.70
CA PRO A 163 -15.86 -10.72 0.67
C PRO A 163 -16.26 -11.24 -0.72
N HIS A 164 -16.59 -10.36 -1.67
CA HIS A 164 -16.91 -10.75 -3.04
C HIS A 164 -15.67 -11.05 -3.89
N PHE A 165 -14.48 -10.59 -3.49
CA PHE A 165 -13.23 -10.79 -4.22
C PHE A 165 -12.51 -12.09 -3.81
N LYS A 166 -13.17 -13.23 -4.04
CA LYS A 166 -12.68 -14.56 -3.59
C LYS A 166 -11.30 -14.97 -4.12
N ASN A 167 -10.86 -14.37 -5.23
CA ASN A 167 -9.56 -14.65 -5.86
C ASN A 167 -8.52 -13.57 -5.59
N LEU A 168 -8.76 -12.70 -4.61
CA LEU A 168 -7.85 -11.63 -4.21
C LEU A 168 -6.56 -12.21 -3.63
N LYS A 169 -5.43 -11.84 -4.24
CA LYS A 169 -4.08 -12.29 -3.88
C LYS A 169 -3.18 -11.15 -3.43
N SER A 170 -3.41 -9.94 -3.93
CA SER A 170 -2.57 -8.78 -3.65
C SER A 170 -3.40 -7.65 -3.07
N VAL A 171 -2.95 -7.08 -1.96
CA VAL A 171 -3.59 -5.93 -1.33
C VAL A 171 -2.56 -4.84 -1.09
N ARG A 172 -2.90 -3.62 -1.49
CA ARG A 172 -2.08 -2.43 -1.27
C ARG A 172 -2.93 -1.38 -0.56
N LEU A 173 -2.45 -0.87 0.56
CA LEU A 173 -2.93 0.34 1.20
C LEU A 173 -1.88 1.42 0.98
N CYS A 174 -2.27 2.60 0.53
CA CYS A 174 -1.34 3.71 0.30
C CYS A 174 -1.97 5.08 0.53
N MET A 175 -1.10 6.09 0.63
CA MET A 175 -1.44 7.52 0.63
C MET A 175 -0.73 8.23 -0.53
N GLY A 176 -1.23 9.39 -0.92
CA GLY A 176 -0.61 10.31 -1.89
C GLY A 176 -0.64 9.84 -3.34
N ARG A 177 -1.62 8.99 -3.72
CA ARG A 177 -1.63 8.33 -5.03
C ARG A 177 -2.95 8.43 -5.78
N PHE A 178 -3.68 9.55 -5.68
CA PHE A 178 -4.86 9.83 -6.52
C PHE A 178 -4.63 9.57 -8.03
N SER A 179 -3.37 9.36 -8.45
CA SER A 179 -2.94 8.67 -9.68
C SER A 179 -3.85 7.58 -10.25
N GLU A 180 -4.50 6.73 -9.44
CA GLU A 180 -5.37 5.64 -9.93
C GLU A 180 -6.88 5.97 -9.86
N ASP A 181 -7.26 7.11 -9.29
CA ASP A 181 -8.64 7.61 -9.25
C ASP A 181 -8.87 8.70 -10.30
N GLY A 182 -10.12 8.87 -10.73
CA GLY A 182 -10.51 9.61 -11.94
C GLY A 182 -9.76 10.93 -12.19
N HIS A 183 -9.51 11.22 -13.47
CA HIS A 183 -8.68 12.34 -13.97
C HIS A 183 -8.82 13.65 -13.20
N LEU A 184 -10.06 14.05 -12.91
CA LEU A 184 -10.39 15.29 -12.21
C LEU A 184 -9.80 15.37 -10.79
N HIS A 185 -9.85 14.28 -10.00
CA HIS A 185 -9.32 14.27 -8.64
C HIS A 185 -7.80 14.46 -8.65
N ARG A 186 -7.12 13.75 -9.56
CA ARG A 186 -5.68 13.83 -9.74
C ARG A 186 -5.24 15.23 -10.17
N GLU A 187 -5.89 15.80 -11.18
CA GLU A 187 -5.56 17.15 -11.66
C GLU A 187 -5.84 18.21 -10.60
N THR A 188 -7.02 18.17 -9.98
CA THR A 188 -7.40 19.14 -8.95
C THR A 188 -6.47 19.07 -7.75
N TYR A 189 -6.07 17.85 -7.34
CA TYR A 189 -5.10 17.65 -6.27
C TYR A 189 -3.71 18.17 -6.66
N ASN A 190 -3.20 17.80 -7.84
CA ASN A 190 -1.88 18.21 -8.30
C ASN A 190 -1.78 19.74 -8.51
N SER A 191 -2.81 20.36 -9.08
CA SER A 191 -2.86 21.81 -9.26
C SER A 191 -2.88 22.54 -7.91
N ALA A 192 -3.60 22.02 -6.92
CA ALA A 192 -3.53 22.57 -5.57
C ALA A 192 -2.16 22.32 -4.89
N LEU A 193 -1.54 21.16 -5.21
CA LEU A 193 -0.29 20.71 -4.61
C LEU A 193 0.88 21.67 -4.85
N GLU A 194 0.97 22.23 -6.05
CA GLU A 194 1.99 23.23 -6.41
C GLU A 194 1.91 24.51 -5.59
N HIS A 195 0.75 24.78 -4.97
CA HIS A 195 0.51 25.98 -4.17
C HIS A 195 0.57 25.75 -2.66
N PHE A 196 0.76 24.51 -2.19
CA PHE A 196 0.90 24.22 -0.75
C PHE A 196 2.34 24.46 -0.28
N SER A 197 2.50 25.24 0.80
CA SER A 197 3.77 25.31 1.54
C SER A 197 3.97 24.00 2.29
N PHE A 198 4.85 23.15 1.75
CA PHE A 198 4.96 21.70 1.99
C PHE A 198 5.36 21.23 3.39
N SER A 199 5.61 22.09 4.37
CA SER A 199 6.52 21.70 5.44
C SER A 199 5.89 21.04 6.68
N TYR A 200 4.57 21.11 6.96
CA TYR A 200 4.09 20.70 8.29
C TYR A 200 2.77 19.92 8.44
N ASP A 201 1.85 19.88 7.47
CA ASP A 201 0.44 19.58 7.80
C ASP A 201 -0.30 18.51 6.97
N SER A 202 0.34 17.80 6.04
CA SER A 202 -0.32 16.63 5.41
C SER A 202 -0.39 15.46 6.40
N PRO A 203 -1.50 14.69 6.55
CA PRO A 203 -1.42 13.38 7.13
C PRO A 203 -0.68 12.53 6.15
N VAL A 204 0.49 12.25 6.63
CA VAL A 204 1.46 11.49 5.94
C VAL A 204 1.21 9.99 6.12
N SER A 205 0.07 9.56 6.70
CA SER A 205 -0.23 8.13 6.83
C SER A 205 -1.70 7.72 6.86
N CYS A 206 -1.97 6.46 6.49
CA CYS A 206 -3.21 5.74 6.74
C CYS A 206 -3.43 5.58 8.24
N SER A 207 -4.62 5.92 8.72
CA SER A 207 -5.02 5.72 10.11
C SER A 207 -5.24 4.24 10.45
N ILE A 208 -5.31 3.92 11.75
CA ILE A 208 -5.67 2.58 12.24
C ILE A 208 -7.05 2.15 11.71
N LEU A 209 -8.01 3.08 11.64
CA LEU A 209 -9.35 2.78 11.13
C LEU A 209 -9.32 2.39 9.65
N GLN A 210 -8.53 3.10 8.83
CA GLN A 210 -8.35 2.76 7.42
C GLN A 210 -7.61 1.43 7.22
N TYR A 211 -6.65 1.10 8.09
CA TYR A 211 -6.04 -0.23 8.12
C TYR A 211 -7.10 -1.31 8.44
N LEU A 212 -7.89 -1.13 9.49
CA LEU A 212 -8.91 -2.10 9.92
C LEU A 212 -10.05 -2.25 8.90
N MET A 213 -10.40 -1.18 8.18
CA MET A 213 -11.37 -1.19 7.09
C MET A 213 -11.03 -2.21 5.98
N VAL A 214 -9.75 -2.53 5.78
CA VAL A 214 -9.31 -3.51 4.78
C VAL A 214 -8.96 -4.84 5.44
N MET A 215 -8.16 -4.79 6.50
CA MET A 215 -7.60 -6.00 7.11
C MET A 215 -8.62 -6.81 7.91
N GLY A 216 -9.61 -6.13 8.52
CA GLY A 216 -10.75 -6.77 9.20
C GLY A 216 -11.54 -7.66 8.23
N PRO A 217 -12.10 -7.11 7.15
CA PRO A 217 -12.84 -7.89 6.16
C PRO A 217 -12.04 -8.99 5.48
N LEU A 218 -10.73 -8.80 5.25
CA LEU A 218 -9.86 -9.88 4.74
C LEU A 218 -9.79 -11.07 5.71
N ARG A 219 -9.57 -10.77 7.00
CA ARG A 219 -9.55 -11.77 8.08
C ARG A 219 -10.90 -12.48 8.15
N ASP A 220 -11.98 -11.71 8.25
CA ASP A 220 -13.32 -12.22 8.50
C ASP A 220 -13.84 -13.06 7.32
N ALA A 221 -13.44 -12.73 6.09
CA ALA A 221 -13.75 -13.51 4.89
C ALA A 221 -12.80 -14.70 4.67
N GLY A 222 -11.73 -14.84 5.47
CA GLY A 222 -10.72 -15.89 5.29
C GLY A 222 -9.96 -15.80 3.96
N ILE A 223 -9.80 -14.58 3.43
CA ILE A 223 -9.13 -14.35 2.14
C ILE A 223 -7.62 -14.48 2.33
N LYS A 224 -7.01 -15.36 1.54
CA LYS A 224 -5.60 -15.71 1.61
C LYS A 224 -4.80 -14.83 0.67
N VAL A 225 -4.23 -13.75 1.19
CA VAL A 225 -3.36 -12.85 0.43
C VAL A 225 -1.94 -13.41 0.34
N GLU A 226 -1.32 -13.26 -0.84
CA GLU A 226 0.06 -13.66 -1.15
C GLU A 226 1.01 -12.44 -1.12
N SER A 227 0.47 -11.23 -1.33
CA SER A 227 1.22 -9.98 -1.36
C SER A 227 0.48 -8.89 -0.60
N LEU A 228 1.15 -8.28 0.37
CA LEU A 228 0.62 -7.18 1.17
C LEU A 228 1.57 -6.00 1.17
N GLU A 229 1.07 -4.84 0.74
CA GLU A 229 1.79 -3.58 0.77
C GLU A 229 1.04 -2.58 1.66
N LEU A 230 1.61 -2.29 2.82
CA LEU A 230 1.14 -1.27 3.76
C LEU A 230 2.03 -0.04 3.62
N LEU A 231 1.68 0.84 2.68
CA LEU A 231 2.47 2.02 2.37
C LEU A 231 1.94 3.24 3.10
N ASP A 232 2.85 3.97 3.75
CA ASP A 232 2.55 5.17 4.52
C ASP A 232 1.44 4.87 5.55
N VAL A 233 1.59 3.83 6.37
CA VAL A 233 0.62 3.50 7.43
C VAL A 233 1.08 4.06 8.77
N SER A 234 0.13 4.41 9.64
CA SER A 234 0.48 4.86 10.99
C SER A 234 1.20 3.75 11.74
N TYR A 235 2.33 4.01 12.39
CA TYR A 235 2.95 3.03 13.31
C TYR A 235 2.00 2.57 14.43
N GLY A 236 0.91 3.33 14.69
CA GLY A 236 -0.12 2.96 15.64
C GLY A 236 -0.84 1.65 15.32
N ILE A 237 -0.71 1.11 14.09
CA ILE A 237 -1.21 -0.23 13.76
C ILE A 237 -0.47 -1.34 14.50
N PHE A 238 0.69 -1.06 15.11
CA PHE A 238 1.44 -2.01 15.92
C PHE A 238 1.26 -1.79 17.42
N TYR A 239 0.34 -0.90 17.81
CA TYR A 239 -0.04 -0.76 19.21
C TYR A 239 -0.92 -1.95 19.62
N PRO A 240 -0.77 -2.49 20.85
CA PRO A 240 -1.51 -3.67 21.29
C PRO A 240 -2.98 -3.36 21.62
N ILE A 241 -3.74 -3.02 20.58
CA ILE A 241 -5.19 -2.84 20.64
C ILE A 241 -5.84 -4.18 20.30
N SER A 242 -6.79 -4.63 21.12
CA SER A 242 -7.44 -5.94 20.94
C SER A 242 -8.01 -6.16 19.52
N GLN A 243 -8.56 -5.10 18.91
CA GLN A 243 -9.08 -5.13 17.52
C GLN A 243 -8.01 -5.42 16.46
N ILE A 244 -6.76 -5.01 16.72
CA ILE A 244 -5.61 -5.18 15.84
C ILE A 244 -4.96 -6.56 16.05
N ILE A 245 -4.87 -7.02 17.30
CA ILE A 245 -4.19 -8.27 17.60
C ILE A 245 -5.10 -9.47 17.27
N GLY A 246 -6.41 -9.37 17.50
CA GLY A 246 -7.31 -10.51 17.39
C GLY A 246 -7.35 -11.15 15.99
N GLY A 247 -6.61 -12.24 15.80
CA GLY A 247 -6.63 -13.09 14.61
C GLY A 247 -6.07 -12.46 13.35
N MET A 248 -5.36 -11.33 13.45
CA MET A 248 -4.77 -10.68 12.27
C MET A 248 -3.62 -11.49 11.67
N GLU A 249 -2.97 -12.35 12.45
CA GLU A 249 -1.90 -13.24 12.02
C GLU A 249 -2.32 -14.13 10.84
N ALA A 250 -3.60 -14.50 10.76
CA ALA A 250 -4.17 -15.27 9.65
C ALA A 250 -4.02 -14.56 8.29
N ASN A 251 -4.03 -13.22 8.26
CA ASN A 251 -3.79 -12.45 7.04
C ASN A 251 -2.33 -12.53 6.57
N PHE A 252 -1.40 -12.89 7.46
CA PHE A 252 0.03 -12.93 7.18
C PHE A 252 0.53 -14.34 6.84
N GLU A 253 -0.19 -15.39 7.26
CA GLU A 253 0.21 -16.81 7.11
C GLU A 253 0.63 -17.21 5.69
N HIS A 254 -0.04 -16.64 4.68
CA HIS A 254 0.15 -17.00 3.28
C HIS A 254 1.00 -15.99 2.48
N LEU A 255 1.53 -14.97 3.15
CA LEU A 255 2.30 -13.93 2.49
C LEU A 255 3.63 -14.49 1.95
N THR A 256 3.86 -14.16 0.69
CA THR A 256 5.15 -14.32 0.01
C THR A 256 5.85 -12.98 -0.15
N ASN A 257 5.10 -11.87 -0.17
CA ASN A 257 5.64 -10.53 -0.26
C ASN A 257 4.99 -9.64 0.81
N LEU A 258 5.81 -8.96 1.59
CA LEU A 258 5.37 -8.00 2.59
C LEU A 258 6.20 -6.73 2.46
N SER A 259 5.52 -5.61 2.24
CA SER A 259 6.12 -4.28 2.28
C SER A 259 5.39 -3.42 3.29
N ILE A 260 6.10 -2.94 4.30
CA ILE A 260 5.58 -2.05 5.33
C ILE A 260 6.40 -0.76 5.29
N ARG A 261 5.70 0.35 5.11
CA ARG A 261 6.23 1.70 5.28
C ARG A 261 5.41 2.41 6.34
N VAL A 262 6.02 2.66 7.49
CA VAL A 262 5.37 3.39 8.58
C VAL A 262 5.68 4.86 8.56
N GLN A 263 4.74 5.65 9.05
CA GLN A 263 4.94 7.07 9.29
C GLN A 263 4.16 7.55 10.52
N VAL A 264 4.53 8.72 11.03
CA VAL A 264 3.85 9.37 12.15
C VAL A 264 2.52 9.94 11.67
N HIS A 265 1.41 9.53 12.26
CA HIS A 265 0.09 10.08 11.94
C HIS A 265 -0.19 11.35 12.77
N PRO A 266 -0.65 12.48 12.18
CA PRO A 266 -0.89 13.72 12.91
C PRO A 266 -2.09 13.63 13.87
N ASP A 267 -3.15 12.90 13.50
CA ASP A 267 -4.39 12.79 14.31
C ASP A 267 -4.25 12.04 15.64
N LYS A 268 -3.05 11.57 16.01
CA LYS A 268 -2.75 11.17 17.38
C LYS A 268 -1.78 12.14 18.03
N VAL A 269 -2.35 13.22 18.56
CA VAL A 269 -1.94 13.69 19.88
C VAL A 269 -2.23 12.54 20.84
N MET A 270 -1.30 11.58 20.98
CA MET A 270 -1.24 10.85 22.23
C MET A 270 -1.12 11.93 23.31
N SER A 271 -2.08 11.92 24.22
CA SER A 271 -2.36 13.04 25.11
C SER A 271 -1.06 13.56 25.70
N SER A 272 -0.95 14.89 25.73
CA SER A 272 0.20 15.68 26.16
C SER A 272 0.63 15.49 27.62
N ALA A 273 0.29 14.37 28.26
CA ALA A 273 0.66 14.02 29.62
C ALA A 273 1.81 13.01 29.69
N GLU A 274 1.92 12.09 28.72
CA GLU A 274 3.02 11.13 28.61
C GLU A 274 3.62 11.27 27.21
N GLY A 275 4.91 11.62 27.12
CA GLY A 275 5.58 11.92 25.85
C GLY A 275 5.29 10.91 24.75
N LYS A 276 5.21 11.40 23.51
CA LYS A 276 5.02 10.61 22.28
C LYS A 276 5.86 9.34 22.39
N PRO A 277 5.28 8.12 22.46
CA PRO A 277 6.10 6.92 22.42
C PRO A 277 6.81 6.92 21.08
N GLU A 278 8.14 6.93 21.12
CA GLU A 278 8.97 6.83 19.93
C GLU A 278 8.56 5.58 19.16
N ILE A 279 8.69 5.61 17.84
CA ILE A 279 8.37 4.48 16.96
C ILE A 279 8.98 3.16 17.48
N GLY A 280 10.17 3.21 18.07
CA GLY A 280 10.80 2.06 18.72
C GLY A 280 10.03 1.49 19.92
N ARG A 281 9.39 2.34 20.74
CA ARG A 281 8.53 1.90 21.85
C ARG A 281 7.24 1.25 21.36
N VAL A 282 6.71 1.63 20.20
CA VAL A 282 5.53 0.95 19.64
C VAL A 282 5.91 -0.42 19.10
N LEU A 283 7.05 -0.53 18.43
CA LEU A 283 7.53 -1.82 17.94
C LEU A 283 7.94 -2.78 19.07
N SER A 284 8.37 -2.26 20.23
CA SER A 284 8.68 -3.09 21.40
C SER A 284 7.49 -3.85 21.98
N TYR A 285 6.25 -3.52 21.60
CA TYR A 285 5.09 -4.32 21.99
C TYR A 285 4.99 -5.67 21.27
N GLY A 286 5.84 -5.92 20.25
CA GLY A 286 5.95 -7.23 19.60
C GLY A 286 4.84 -7.56 18.60
N VAL A 287 3.89 -6.65 18.33
CA VAL A 287 2.82 -6.89 17.34
C VAL A 287 3.39 -7.10 15.93
N LEU A 288 4.35 -6.27 15.51
CA LEU A 288 5.03 -6.45 14.22
C LEU A 288 5.81 -7.77 14.18
N ALA A 289 6.50 -8.14 15.27
CA ALA A 289 7.16 -9.44 15.34
C ALA A 289 6.16 -10.59 15.18
N GLY A 290 5.00 -10.54 15.84
CA GLY A 290 3.95 -11.56 15.67
C GLY A 290 3.48 -11.69 14.23
N TYR A 291 3.30 -10.57 13.52
CA TYR A 291 2.95 -10.58 12.10
C TYR A 291 4.05 -11.19 11.21
N LEU A 292 5.31 -10.88 11.52
CA LEU A 292 6.48 -11.40 10.80
C LEU A 292 6.72 -12.90 11.08
N GLU A 293 6.46 -13.35 12.31
CA GLU A 293 6.48 -14.76 12.71
C GLU A 293 5.39 -15.57 12.00
N ALA A 294 4.20 -14.99 11.85
CA ALA A 294 3.09 -15.62 11.13
C ALA A 294 3.39 -15.78 9.63
N ALA A 295 4.16 -14.87 9.01
CA ALA A 295 4.49 -14.88 7.59
C ALA A 295 5.54 -15.94 7.19
N THR A 296 5.27 -17.21 7.48
CA THR A 296 6.23 -18.33 7.30
C THR A 296 6.71 -18.55 5.87
N ARG A 297 5.93 -18.14 4.86
CA ARG A 297 6.21 -18.33 3.42
C ARG A 297 6.92 -17.15 2.75
N LEU A 298 7.39 -16.20 3.55
CA LEU A 298 7.90 -14.93 3.05
C LEU A 298 9.10 -15.12 2.13
N ARG A 299 9.03 -14.47 0.96
CA ARG A 299 10.09 -14.42 -0.06
C ARG A 299 10.70 -13.05 -0.19
N SER A 300 9.90 -12.00 0.03
CA SER A 300 10.34 -10.61 -0.02
C SER A 300 9.81 -9.87 1.19
N LEU A 301 10.71 -9.23 1.94
CA LEU A 301 10.40 -8.36 3.06
C LEU A 301 10.97 -6.97 2.81
N SER A 302 10.13 -5.95 2.90
CA SER A 302 10.54 -4.55 2.91
C SER A 302 9.99 -3.86 4.14
N LEU A 303 10.86 -3.36 5.01
CA LEU A 303 10.49 -2.53 6.15
C LEU A 303 11.10 -1.15 6.01
N SER A 304 10.27 -0.13 6.15
CA SER A 304 10.71 1.26 6.00
C SER A 304 9.98 2.21 6.92
N SER A 305 10.62 3.32 7.28
CA SER A 305 9.91 4.49 7.83
C SER A 305 10.08 5.71 6.95
N LYS A 306 8.99 6.42 6.70
CA LYS A 306 9.03 7.71 6.04
C LYS A 306 9.15 8.79 7.11
N ASP A 307 10.31 9.41 7.21
CA ASP A 307 10.48 10.64 7.95
C ASP A 307 11.15 11.67 7.05
N ASP A 308 10.37 12.66 6.64
CA ASP A 308 10.82 13.71 5.73
C ASP A 308 11.87 14.64 6.39
N HIS A 309 12.12 14.47 7.70
CA HIS A 309 13.00 15.31 8.51
C HIS A 309 14.18 14.56 9.14
N GLY A 310 14.41 13.28 8.77
CA GLY A 310 15.60 12.51 9.14
C GLY A 310 15.83 12.26 10.64
N GLY A 311 14.86 12.57 11.50
CA GLY A 311 15.00 12.52 12.95
C GLY A 311 14.32 11.32 13.64
N ARG A 312 13.49 10.57 12.91
CA ARG A 312 12.66 9.48 13.46
C ARG A 312 12.81 8.23 12.61
N MET A 313 13.84 7.46 12.94
CA MET A 313 14.10 6.15 12.34
C MET A 313 13.32 5.07 13.08
N MET A 314 12.90 4.04 12.34
CA MET A 314 12.23 2.89 12.92
C MET A 314 13.22 1.99 13.67
N VAL A 315 13.08 1.83 15.00
CA VAL A 315 13.88 0.83 15.75
C VAL A 315 13.31 -0.57 15.52
N SER A 316 14.01 -1.36 14.72
CA SER A 316 13.53 -2.66 14.21
C SER A 316 13.92 -3.86 15.06
N ASP A 317 14.65 -3.66 16.16
CA ASP A 317 15.16 -4.76 16.98
C ASP A 317 14.04 -5.70 17.45
N ASN A 318 12.92 -5.13 17.87
CA ASN A 318 11.77 -5.87 18.36
C ASN A 318 10.87 -6.41 17.24
N ALA A 319 11.19 -6.16 15.97
CA ALA A 319 10.48 -6.76 14.84
C ALA A 319 11.03 -8.15 14.49
N PHE A 320 12.30 -8.42 14.83
CA PHE A 320 13.00 -9.63 14.41
C PHE A 320 13.36 -10.50 15.61
N SER A 321 12.52 -11.50 15.90
CA SER A 321 12.90 -12.52 16.88
C SER A 321 14.13 -13.31 16.40
N PRO A 322 15.09 -13.62 17.28
CA PRO A 322 16.35 -14.30 16.93
C PRO A 322 16.12 -15.71 16.37
N ASN A 323 14.94 -16.28 16.63
CA ASN A 323 14.58 -17.65 16.23
C ASN A 323 13.85 -17.71 14.88
N ILE A 324 13.46 -16.57 14.31
CA ILE A 324 12.72 -16.55 13.04
C ILE A 324 13.64 -16.94 11.89
N THR A 325 13.19 -17.92 11.12
CA THR A 325 13.76 -18.30 9.83
C THR A 325 12.64 -18.58 8.83
N TRP A 326 12.43 -17.67 7.90
CA TRP A 326 11.72 -17.89 6.64
C TRP A 326 12.55 -18.77 5.66
N GLU A 327 12.03 -19.95 5.34
CA GLU A 327 12.69 -20.94 4.47
C GLU A 327 12.89 -20.48 3.03
N HIS A 328 12.21 -19.39 2.62
CA HIS A 328 12.18 -18.93 1.25
C HIS A 328 12.50 -17.44 1.10
N LEU A 329 13.09 -16.79 2.11
CA LEU A 329 13.39 -15.36 2.01
C LEU A 329 14.52 -15.12 1.01
N HIS A 330 14.20 -14.45 -0.10
CA HIS A 330 15.13 -14.08 -1.18
C HIS A 330 15.52 -12.60 -1.13
N THR A 331 14.62 -11.73 -0.69
CA THR A 331 14.81 -10.28 -0.73
C THR A 331 14.55 -9.67 0.64
N LEU A 332 15.51 -8.89 1.14
CA LEU A 332 15.37 -8.07 2.34
C LEU A 332 15.70 -6.61 1.99
N THR A 333 14.75 -5.72 2.27
CA THR A 333 14.92 -4.28 2.13
C THR A 333 14.66 -3.61 3.47
N LEU A 334 15.63 -2.83 3.95
CA LEU A 334 15.52 -1.98 5.12
C LEU A 334 15.78 -0.54 4.69
N ASP A 335 14.88 0.37 5.08
CA ASP A 335 14.96 1.78 4.71
C ASP A 335 14.61 2.69 5.89
N ASN A 336 15.53 3.57 6.27
CA ASN A 336 15.38 4.51 7.38
C ASN A 336 15.20 3.81 8.74
N VAL A 337 16.03 2.78 8.99
CA VAL A 337 15.89 1.86 10.12
C VAL A 337 17.06 1.96 11.08
N TRP A 338 16.75 1.88 12.37
CA TRP A 338 17.71 1.62 13.43
C TRP A 338 17.68 0.13 13.78
N ILE A 339 18.84 -0.52 13.77
CA ILE A 339 18.94 -1.97 13.99
C ILE A 339 20.23 -2.35 14.74
N ALA A 340 20.14 -3.31 15.65
CA ALA A 340 21.31 -3.88 16.30
C ALA A 340 22.15 -4.75 15.35
N GLU A 341 23.47 -4.67 15.49
CA GLU A 341 24.40 -5.41 14.63
C GLU A 341 24.13 -6.92 14.64
N HIS A 342 23.95 -7.50 15.82
CA HIS A 342 23.69 -8.94 15.95
C HIS A 342 22.37 -9.38 15.29
N ILE A 343 21.39 -8.48 15.16
CA ILE A 343 20.12 -8.77 14.47
C ILE A 343 20.34 -8.75 12.96
N LEU A 344 20.95 -7.68 12.42
CA LEU A 344 21.23 -7.56 10.99
C LEU A 344 22.14 -8.70 10.49
N VAL A 345 23.24 -8.96 11.20
CA VAL A 345 24.17 -10.07 10.92
C VAL A 345 23.46 -11.41 11.10
N GLY A 346 22.63 -11.54 12.14
CA GLY A 346 21.85 -12.75 12.40
C GLY A 346 20.88 -13.08 11.27
N LEU A 347 20.20 -12.08 10.71
CA LEU A 347 19.33 -12.25 9.54
C LEU A 347 20.13 -12.73 8.33
N ALA A 348 21.24 -12.08 8.00
CA ALA A 348 22.10 -12.51 6.89
C ALA A 348 22.62 -13.94 7.07
N THR A 349 23.00 -14.30 8.30
CA THR A 349 23.56 -15.61 8.63
C THR A 349 22.50 -16.71 8.58
N ARG A 350 21.32 -16.51 9.20
CA ARG A 350 20.24 -17.51 9.18
C ARG A 350 19.73 -17.76 7.76
N HIS A 351 19.72 -16.71 6.93
CA HIS A 351 19.21 -16.77 5.56
C HIS A 351 20.30 -16.96 4.50
N TYR A 352 21.50 -17.42 4.85
CA TYR A 352 22.63 -17.47 3.92
C TYR A 352 22.38 -18.24 2.63
N ARG A 353 21.52 -19.26 2.66
CA ARG A 353 21.17 -20.09 1.49
C ARG A 353 20.10 -19.45 0.62
N THR A 354 19.22 -18.65 1.20
CA THR A 354 17.99 -18.19 0.56
C THR A 354 18.08 -16.72 0.16
N LEU A 355 18.70 -15.88 1.01
CA LEU A 355 18.78 -14.43 0.80
C LEU A 355 19.74 -14.13 -0.36
N LYS A 356 19.19 -13.58 -1.44
CA LYS A 356 19.91 -13.22 -2.66
C LYS A 356 20.04 -11.72 -2.85
N ASN A 357 19.04 -10.96 -2.39
CA ASN A 357 18.95 -9.53 -2.59
C ASN A 357 18.89 -8.82 -1.23
N LEU A 358 19.85 -7.92 -0.98
CA LEU A 358 19.88 -7.08 0.22
C LEU A 358 19.88 -5.61 -0.18
N THR A 359 18.91 -4.85 0.30
CA THR A 359 18.86 -3.39 0.13
C THR A 359 18.89 -2.70 1.49
N LEU A 360 19.85 -1.80 1.68
CA LEU A 360 20.03 -1.01 2.88
C LEU A 360 20.04 0.48 2.49
N HIS A 361 19.11 1.24 3.04
CA HIS A 361 19.00 2.69 2.82
C HIS A 361 18.82 3.40 4.15
N ASN A 362 19.59 4.46 4.41
CA ASN A 362 19.44 5.25 5.65
C ASN A 362 19.42 4.35 6.90
N ILE A 363 20.53 3.66 7.20
CA ILE A 363 20.59 2.69 8.31
C ILE A 363 21.49 3.20 9.44
N ILE A 364 20.96 3.22 10.65
CA ILE A 364 21.77 3.36 11.86
C ILE A 364 21.93 1.99 12.51
N LEU A 365 23.17 1.57 12.68
CA LEU A 365 23.55 0.29 13.23
C LEU A 365 24.01 0.46 14.68
N CYS A 366 23.35 -0.19 15.65
CA CYS A 366 23.88 -0.31 17.00
C CYS A 366 24.99 -1.37 17.00
N GLY A 367 26.20 -0.92 16.66
CA GLY A 367 27.40 -1.74 16.53
C GLY A 367 28.43 -1.05 15.64
N SER A 368 29.20 -1.84 14.89
CA SER A 368 30.21 -1.34 13.94
C SER A 368 29.97 -1.91 12.55
N TRP A 369 29.96 -1.03 11.54
CA TRP A 369 29.95 -1.42 10.14
C TRP A 369 31.25 -2.09 9.72
N PHE A 370 32.37 -1.80 10.40
CA PHE A 370 33.64 -2.49 10.17
C PHE A 370 33.59 -3.97 10.56
N THR A 371 32.72 -4.36 11.49
CA THR A 371 32.52 -5.77 11.86
C THR A 371 31.30 -6.38 11.14
N ALA A 372 30.21 -5.63 11.02
CA ALA A 372 28.98 -6.12 10.44
C ALA A 372 29.11 -6.48 8.95
N PHE A 373 29.67 -5.58 8.12
CA PHE A 373 29.74 -5.84 6.68
C PHE A 373 30.67 -7.01 6.32
N PRO A 374 31.89 -7.14 6.87
CA PRO A 374 32.69 -8.35 6.64
C PRO A 374 31.97 -9.62 7.10
N THR A 375 31.28 -9.58 8.24
CA THR A 375 30.54 -10.74 8.72
C THR A 375 29.37 -11.10 7.80
N ILE A 376 28.60 -10.12 7.34
CA ILE A 376 27.52 -10.32 6.35
C ILE A 376 28.09 -10.87 5.05
N ARG A 377 29.20 -10.31 4.54
CA ARG A 377 29.88 -10.80 3.34
C ARG A 377 30.23 -12.27 3.49
N GLU A 378 30.94 -12.65 4.54
CA GLU A 378 31.36 -14.04 4.73
C GLU A 378 30.18 -14.98 4.93
N ALA A 379 29.18 -14.56 5.70
CA ALA A 379 28.03 -15.38 6.03
C ALA A 379 27.02 -15.54 4.88
N SER A 380 26.97 -14.63 3.90
CA SER A 380 25.92 -14.61 2.88
C SER A 380 26.39 -15.04 1.48
N SER A 381 25.41 -15.37 0.62
CA SER A 381 25.59 -15.68 -0.80
C SER A 381 24.75 -14.71 -1.66
N LEU A 382 24.88 -13.41 -1.38
CA LEU A 382 24.15 -12.36 -2.08
C LEU A 382 24.52 -12.32 -3.56
N GLU A 383 23.50 -12.26 -4.40
CA GLU A 383 23.62 -12.05 -5.85
C GLU A 383 23.52 -10.56 -6.18
N ARG A 384 22.75 -9.82 -5.38
CA ARG A 384 22.57 -8.38 -5.52
C ARG A 384 22.57 -7.70 -4.15
N ALA A 385 23.36 -6.64 -4.03
CA ALA A 385 23.33 -5.74 -2.90
C ALA A 385 23.09 -4.31 -3.40
N VAL A 386 22.33 -3.53 -2.65
CA VAL A 386 22.17 -2.09 -2.88
C VAL A 386 22.31 -1.38 -1.55
N VAL A 387 23.33 -0.54 -1.41
CA VAL A 387 23.59 0.22 -0.19
C VAL A 387 23.76 1.68 -0.59
N TYR A 388 22.89 2.54 -0.08
CA TYR A 388 22.83 3.96 -0.48
C TYR A 388 22.25 4.82 0.65
N GLY A 389 22.22 6.13 0.45
CA GLY A 389 21.82 7.09 1.47
C GLY A 389 22.82 7.16 2.62
N TRP A 390 22.33 7.36 3.84
CA TRP A 390 23.15 7.46 5.03
C TRP A 390 23.35 6.10 5.69
N ILE A 391 24.57 5.81 6.13
CA ILE A 391 24.81 4.73 7.09
C ILE A 391 25.65 5.24 8.25
N GLY A 392 25.40 4.74 9.45
CA GLY A 392 26.25 5.08 10.58
C GLY A 392 25.91 4.32 11.86
N ASN A 393 26.54 4.71 12.95
CA ASN A 393 26.21 4.25 14.31
C ASN A 393 25.70 5.40 15.19
N PRO A 394 25.05 5.11 16.32
CA PRO A 394 24.55 6.13 17.25
C PRO A 394 25.65 7.06 17.75
N VAL A 395 25.36 8.36 17.77
CA VAL A 395 26.30 9.36 18.29
C VAL A 395 26.43 9.23 19.81
N GLY A 396 27.66 9.14 20.30
CA GLY A 396 27.97 9.18 21.75
C GLY A 396 27.92 7.84 22.47
N GLU A 397 27.42 6.76 21.83
CA GLU A 397 27.40 5.42 22.43
C GLU A 397 28.70 4.63 22.17
N TYR A 398 29.39 4.93 21.08
CA TYR A 398 30.58 4.20 20.64
C TYR A 398 31.81 5.11 20.67
N VAL A 399 32.96 4.53 21.07
CA VAL A 399 34.26 5.22 21.11
C VAL A 399 34.62 5.84 19.75
N ARG A 400 34.15 5.22 18.66
CA ARG A 400 34.36 5.69 17.30
C ARG A 400 33.02 5.89 16.61
N ARG A 401 32.78 7.12 16.20
CA ARG A 401 31.67 7.45 15.31
C ARG A 401 31.95 6.83 13.95
N GLU A 402 30.94 6.22 13.37
CA GLU A 402 30.95 5.62 12.04
C GLU A 402 29.80 6.26 11.26
N HIS A 403 30.11 6.97 10.18
CA HIS A 403 29.12 7.75 9.46
C HIS A 403 29.57 8.03 8.04
N TRP A 404 28.77 7.59 7.07
CA TRP A 404 29.05 7.74 5.64
C TRP A 404 27.77 8.12 4.89
N ARG A 405 27.96 8.88 3.80
CA ARG A 405 26.97 9.06 2.74
C ARG A 405 27.38 8.24 1.54
N LEU A 406 26.50 7.34 1.11
CA LEU A 406 26.74 6.35 0.06
C LEU A 406 26.06 6.70 -1.27
N GLY A 407 25.64 7.95 -1.43
CA GLY A 407 24.99 8.50 -2.63
C GLY A 407 23.52 8.10 -2.79
N VAL A 408 22.98 8.33 -3.99
CA VAL A 408 21.57 8.08 -4.35
C VAL A 408 21.38 6.68 -4.93
N TYR A 409 20.12 6.20 -4.96
CA TYR A 409 19.75 4.93 -5.57
C TYR A 409 20.27 4.82 -7.02
N PRO A 410 20.81 3.67 -7.45
CA PRO A 410 21.39 3.48 -8.80
C PRO A 410 20.48 3.86 -9.96
N ASP A 411 19.17 3.69 -9.80
CA ASP A 411 18.19 3.96 -10.87
C ASP A 411 17.55 5.36 -10.75
N ARG A 412 18.03 6.22 -9.85
CA ARG A 412 17.47 7.56 -9.58
C ARG A 412 18.56 8.64 -9.54
N GLU A 413 19.30 8.80 -10.62
CA GLU A 413 20.35 9.82 -10.76
C GLU A 413 19.87 11.27 -10.55
N PHE A 414 18.56 11.55 -10.53
CA PHE A 414 18.00 12.91 -10.53
C PHE A 414 17.16 13.30 -9.28
N ASP A 415 17.00 12.41 -8.29
CA ASP A 415 16.00 12.61 -7.22
C ASP A 415 16.51 13.29 -5.94
N THR A 416 17.77 13.73 -5.85
CA THR A 416 18.22 14.53 -4.70
C THR A 416 18.40 16.01 -5.07
N PRO A 417 17.68 16.95 -4.41
CA PRO A 417 17.90 18.39 -4.57
C PRO A 417 19.23 18.86 -3.95
N TRP A 418 20.01 17.96 -3.38
CA TRP A 418 21.20 18.25 -2.58
C TRP A 418 22.54 18.07 -3.30
N GLY A 419 22.53 17.87 -4.62
CA GLY A 419 23.75 17.85 -5.44
C GLY A 419 24.78 16.83 -4.95
N ASP A 420 24.48 15.53 -5.08
CA ASP A 420 25.40 14.48 -4.69
C ASP A 420 26.62 14.46 -5.63
N ASP A 421 27.83 14.41 -5.06
CA ASP A 421 29.06 14.23 -5.84
C ASP A 421 29.09 12.78 -6.38
N ALA A 422 29.45 12.60 -7.65
CA ALA A 422 29.71 11.30 -8.29
C ALA A 422 30.67 10.39 -7.49
N ARG A 423 31.41 10.92 -6.52
CA ARG A 423 32.20 10.15 -5.55
C ARG A 423 31.35 9.36 -4.55
N GLU A 424 30.28 9.95 -4.01
CA GLU A 424 29.44 9.30 -2.98
C GLU A 424 28.67 8.12 -3.55
N HIS A 425 28.11 8.30 -4.76
CA HIS A 425 27.44 7.22 -5.50
C HIS A 425 28.37 6.02 -5.75
N ARG A 426 29.65 6.27 -6.08
CA ARG A 426 30.65 5.22 -6.26
C ARG A 426 30.96 4.47 -4.96
N LEU A 427 30.85 5.10 -3.79
CA LEU A 427 31.10 4.44 -2.51
C LEU A 427 30.04 3.39 -2.22
N GLY A 428 28.75 3.72 -2.38
CA GLY A 428 27.64 2.77 -2.22
C GLY A 428 27.75 1.56 -3.16
N LEU A 429 28.07 1.79 -4.44
CA LEU A 429 28.32 0.73 -5.41
C LEU A 429 29.50 -0.18 -5.02
N ARG A 430 30.59 0.39 -4.48
CA ARG A 430 31.72 -0.41 -3.99
C ARG A 430 31.35 -1.24 -2.77
N VAL A 431 30.56 -0.70 -1.84
CA VAL A 431 30.05 -1.47 -0.68
C VAL A 431 29.17 -2.62 -1.15
N ALA A 432 28.27 -2.37 -2.11
CA ALA A 432 27.45 -3.41 -2.72
C ALA A 432 28.30 -4.50 -3.39
N SER A 433 29.29 -4.11 -4.20
CA SER A 433 30.24 -5.04 -4.83
C SER A 433 31.01 -5.88 -3.80
N PHE A 434 31.41 -5.25 -2.68
CA PHE A 434 32.02 -5.94 -1.55
C PHE A 434 31.06 -6.97 -0.93
N LEU A 435 29.79 -6.66 -0.74
CA LEU A 435 28.83 -7.63 -0.18
C LEU A 435 28.56 -8.81 -1.13
N CYS A 436 28.58 -8.57 -2.44
CA CYS A 436 28.41 -9.61 -3.47
C CYS A 436 29.67 -10.45 -3.77
N LYS A 437 30.77 -10.24 -3.04
CA LYS A 437 32.05 -10.94 -3.26
C LYS A 437 32.62 -10.73 -4.67
N ASP A 438 32.43 -9.54 -5.24
CA ASP A 438 33.00 -9.24 -6.55
C ASP A 438 34.53 -9.41 -6.51
N PRO A 439 35.15 -10.11 -7.49
CA PRO A 439 36.58 -10.41 -7.46
C PRO A 439 37.49 -9.17 -7.39
N GLY A 440 37.01 -8.03 -7.89
CA GLY A 440 37.72 -6.75 -7.87
C GLY A 440 37.66 -6.00 -6.54
N VAL A 441 36.84 -6.44 -5.57
CA VAL A 441 36.63 -5.74 -4.30
C VAL A 441 36.81 -6.72 -3.13
N ILE A 442 38.06 -6.86 -2.71
CA ILE A 442 38.47 -7.79 -1.63
C ILE A 442 38.34 -7.13 -0.25
N ALA A 443 38.70 -5.86 -0.14
CA ALA A 443 38.67 -5.12 1.12
C ALA A 443 37.38 -4.30 1.26
N LEU A 444 36.95 -4.09 2.51
CA LEU A 444 35.84 -3.20 2.83
C LEU A 444 36.17 -1.78 2.32
N PRO A 445 35.34 -1.17 1.47
CA PRO A 445 35.63 0.14 0.89
C PRO A 445 35.29 1.32 1.82
N LEU A 446 34.98 1.05 3.08
CA LEU A 446 34.76 2.05 4.12
C LEU A 446 36.01 2.18 4.98
N ASP A 447 36.43 3.42 5.23
CA ASP A 447 37.53 3.73 6.13
C ASP A 447 37.34 5.11 6.79
N TYR A 448 38.21 5.48 7.72
CA TYR A 448 38.14 6.76 8.42
C TYR A 448 38.46 7.97 7.52
N SER A 449 39.12 7.76 6.38
CA SER A 449 39.49 8.83 5.46
C SER A 449 38.32 9.27 4.56
N ASN A 450 37.38 8.36 4.29
CA ASN A 450 36.19 8.61 3.48
C ASN A 450 34.89 8.78 4.30
N MET A 451 35.01 8.84 5.63
CA MET A 451 33.90 9.18 6.53
C MET A 451 33.40 10.62 6.36
N THR A 452 32.09 10.80 6.48
CA THR A 452 31.46 12.12 6.45
C THR A 452 31.73 12.84 7.77
N ARG A 453 32.38 14.01 7.71
CA ARG A 453 32.80 14.79 8.89
C ARG A 453 31.70 15.70 9.46
N HIS A 454 30.61 15.92 8.73
CA HIS A 454 29.58 16.89 9.07
C HIS A 454 28.22 16.22 9.25
N PHE A 455 27.57 16.53 10.37
CA PHE A 455 26.14 16.35 10.62
C PHE A 455 25.64 17.62 11.31
#